data_AF-A0A8T7FH61-F1
#
_entry.id   AF-A0A8T7FH61-F1
#
_cell.length_a   1.000
_cell.length_b   1.000
_cell.length_c   1.000
_cell.angle_alpha   90.00
_cell.angle_beta   90.00
_cell.angle_gamma   90.00
#
_symmetry.space_group_name_H-M   'P 1'
#
loop_
_entity.id
_entity.type
_entity.pdbx_description
1 polymer ?
#
loop_
_entity_poly.entity_id
_entity_poly.type
_entity_poly.pdbx_seq_one_letter_code
_entity_poly.pdbx_strand_id
1 'polypeptide(L)'
;MADKKFDGVIEAARYSRRGQIEFVRAYERRGPTFSDCILLDRKTLLERLKAKRRFVTGTRREFWGGTFDRGRDVRLTARDGREFISTRADAAEDALEGVPVI
;
A
#
# COMPACT_ATOMS: atom_id res chain seq x y z
N MET A 1 17.34 12.95 -12.91
CA MET A 1 16.48 11.88 -13.49
C MET A 1 15.24 11.78 -12.62
N ALA A 2 14.04 11.92 -13.19
CA ALA A 2 12.81 11.94 -12.41
C ALA A 2 12.67 10.61 -11.65
N ASP A 3 12.67 10.65 -10.32
CA ASP A 3 12.39 9.49 -9.47
C ASP A 3 11.12 8.81 -10.01
N LYS A 4 11.15 7.48 -10.20
CA LYS A 4 9.99 6.75 -10.71
C LYS A 4 8.86 6.98 -9.72
N LYS A 5 7.91 7.85 -10.07
CA LYS A 5 6.83 8.27 -9.18
C LYS A 5 5.95 7.06 -8.86
N PHE A 6 5.62 6.88 -7.59
CA PHE A 6 4.59 5.94 -7.14
C PHE A 6 3.22 6.62 -7.23
N ASP A 7 2.17 5.82 -7.37
CA ASP A 7 0.79 6.27 -7.50
C ASP A 7 0.10 6.48 -6.14
N GLY A 8 0.60 5.87 -5.07
CA GLY A 8 0.05 6.07 -3.73
C GLY A 8 0.92 5.55 -2.59
N VAL A 9 0.61 6.01 -1.38
CA VAL A 9 1.25 5.60 -0.12
C VAL A 9 0.23 4.89 0.74
N ILE A 10 0.61 3.75 1.31
CA ILE A 10 -0.14 3.04 2.36
C ILE A 10 0.48 3.36 3.71
N GLU A 11 -0.31 3.97 4.59
CA GLU A 11 0.13 4.43 5.91
C GLU A 11 -0.20 3.43 7.02
N ALA A 12 -1.33 2.74 6.92
CA ALA A 12 -1.77 1.76 7.92
C ALA A 12 -2.63 0.67 7.28
N ALA A 13 -2.71 -0.50 7.92
CA ALA A 13 -3.48 -1.63 7.43
C ALA A 13 -4.33 -2.26 8.53
N ARG A 14 -5.55 -2.65 8.19
CA ARG A 14 -6.42 -3.51 8.98
C ARG A 14 -6.36 -4.92 8.40
N TYR A 15 -6.16 -5.92 9.25
CA TYR A 15 -6.22 -7.32 8.87
C TYR A 15 -7.43 -8.01 9.50
N SER A 16 -8.07 -8.87 8.72
CA SER A 16 -9.10 -9.78 9.20
C SER A 16 -8.52 -10.82 10.16
N ARG A 17 -9.39 -11.54 10.87
CA ARG A 17 -9.00 -12.69 11.73
C ARG A 17 -8.28 -13.81 10.97
N ARG A 18 -8.34 -13.82 9.64
CA ARG A 18 -7.67 -14.79 8.76
C ARG A 18 -6.32 -14.29 8.21
N GLY A 19 -5.84 -13.13 8.67
CA GLY A 19 -4.59 -12.53 8.19
C GLY A 19 -4.67 -11.87 6.81
N GLN A 20 -5.85 -11.82 6.18
CA GLN A 20 -6.04 -11.07 4.94
C GLN A 20 -6.25 -9.59 5.25
N ILE A 21 -5.73 -8.71 4.39
CA ILE A 21 -6.06 -7.29 4.45
C ILE A 21 -7.58 -7.14 4.36
N GLU A 22 -8.16 -6.41 5.30
CA GLU A 22 -9.55 -6.00 5.25
C GLU A 22 -9.65 -4.66 4.50
N PHE A 23 -8.85 -3.68 4.96
CA PHE A 23 -8.62 -2.42 4.25
C PHE A 23 -7.27 -1.82 4.62
N VAL A 24 -6.82 -0.85 3.82
CA VAL A 24 -5.67 0.01 4.12
C VAL A 24 -6.06 1.48 4.15
N ARG A 25 -5.39 2.25 5.01
CA ARG A 25 -5.37 3.72 4.89
C ARG A 25 -4.31 4.09 3.86
N ALA A 26 -4.74 4.74 2.79
CA ALA A 26 -3.87 5.12 1.70
C ALA A 26 -4.09 6.58 1.29
N TYR A 27 -3.12 7.12 0.55
CA TYR A 27 -3.17 8.44 -0.07
C TYR A 27 -2.72 8.30 -1.52
N GLU A 28 -3.51 8.78 -2.46
CA GLU A 28 -3.18 8.76 -3.88
C GLU A 28 -2.40 9.99 -4.28
N ARG A 29 -1.39 9.81 -5.13
CA ARG A 29 -0.61 10.90 -5.69
C ARG A 29 -1.38 11.57 -6.82
N ARG A 30 -1.56 12.90 -6.74
CA ARG A 30 -2.23 13.74 -7.74
C ARG A 30 -1.28 14.85 -8.19
N GLY A 31 -0.40 14.54 -9.14
CA GLY A 31 0.64 15.48 -9.55
C GLY A 31 1.63 15.76 -8.41
N PRO A 32 1.83 17.00 -7.95
CA PRO A 32 2.73 17.29 -6.82
C PRO A 32 2.11 17.03 -5.44
N THR A 33 0.79 16.84 -5.35
CA THR A 33 0.05 16.68 -4.08
C THR A 33 -0.43 15.24 -3.89
N PHE A 34 -1.02 14.98 -2.72
CA PHE A 34 -1.72 13.74 -2.40
C PHE A 34 -3.20 14.01 -2.14
N SER A 35 -4.04 12.99 -2.32
CA SER A 35 -5.43 13.01 -1.87
C SER A 35 -5.52 13.09 -0.35
N ASP A 36 -6.73 13.24 0.16
CA ASP A 36 -7.06 12.91 1.54
C ASP A 36 -6.86 11.41 1.82
N CYS A 37 -6.97 11.02 3.09
CA CYS A 37 -6.93 9.62 3.48
C CYS A 37 -8.12 8.88 2.86
N ILE A 38 -7.84 7.84 2.09
CA ILE A 38 -8.85 6.93 1.55
C ILE A 38 -8.69 5.55 2.16
N LEU A 39 -9.81 4.85 2.33
CA LEU A 39 -9.81 3.44 2.70
C LEU A 39 -9.92 2.61 1.42
N LEU A 40 -8.93 1.77 1.17
CA LEU A 40 -8.98 0.80 0.09
C LEU A 40 -9.25 -0.57 0.69
N ASP A 41 -10.39 -1.16 0.37
CA ASP A 41 -10.60 -2.57 0.65
C ASP A 41 -9.62 -3.44 -0.16
N ARG A 42 -9.50 -4.70 0.24
CA ARG A 42 -8.59 -5.64 -0.41
C ARG A 42 -8.84 -5.78 -1.91
N LYS A 43 -10.11 -5.83 -2.32
CA LYS A 43 -10.51 -6.03 -3.72
C LYS A 43 -10.03 -4.85 -4.58
N THR A 44 -10.31 -3.63 -4.13
CA THR A 44 -9.91 -2.39 -4.79
C THR A 44 -8.40 -2.25 -4.86
N LEU A 45 -7.69 -2.60 -3.77
CA LEU A 45 -6.22 -2.59 -3.77
C LEU A 45 -5.64 -3.60 -4.76
N LEU A 46 -6.19 -4.82 -4.83
CA LEU A 46 -5.79 -5.82 -5.81
C LEU A 46 -6.00 -5.33 -7.25
N GLU A 47 -7.18 -4.79 -7.56
CA GLU A 47 -7.50 -4.26 -8.89
C GLU A 47 -6.50 -3.18 -9.31
N ARG A 48 -6.13 -2.29 -8.40
CA ARG A 48 -5.13 -1.24 -8.64
C ARG A 48 -3.74 -1.82 -8.91
N LEU A 49 -3.30 -2.79 -8.09
CA LEU A 49 -1.99 -3.45 -8.28
C LEU A 49 -1.94 -4.21 -9.62
N LYS A 50 -3.02 -4.90 -10.00
CA LYS A 50 -3.14 -5.56 -11.31
C LYS A 50 -3.15 -4.57 -12.48
N ALA A 51 -3.74 -3.40 -12.28
CA ALA A 51 -3.66 -2.27 -13.20
C ALA A 51 -2.28 -1.58 -13.22
N LYS A 52 -1.26 -2.20 -12.61
CA LYS A 52 0.14 -1.71 -12.53
C LYS A 52 0.28 -0.37 -11.80
N ARG A 53 -0.70 0.03 -10.99
CA ARG A 53 -0.54 1.17 -10.08
C ARG A 53 0.49 0.81 -9.02
N ARG A 54 1.47 1.67 -8.83
CA ARG A 54 2.56 1.46 -7.90
C ARG A 54 2.21 2.05 -6.54
N PHE A 55 1.99 1.19 -5.55
CA PHE A 55 1.84 1.61 -4.15
C PHE A 55 3.15 1.35 -3.38
N VAL A 56 3.43 2.21 -2.42
CA VAL A 56 4.51 2.04 -1.45
C VAL A 56 3.92 2.11 -0.04
N THR A 57 4.57 1.50 0.94
CA THR A 57 4.31 1.82 2.34
C THR A 57 4.94 3.16 2.69
N GLY A 58 4.50 3.81 3.77
CA GLY A 58 5.13 5.04 4.22
C GLY A 58 4.44 5.69 5.41
N THR A 59 5.06 6.72 5.96
CA THR A 59 4.54 7.47 7.11
C THR A 59 4.45 8.94 6.75
N ARG A 60 3.34 9.60 7.10
CA ARG A 60 3.25 11.05 6.94
C ARG A 60 4.28 11.74 7.83
N ARG A 61 5.01 12.71 7.26
CA ARG A 61 5.88 13.59 8.04
C ARG A 61 5.03 14.61 8.78
N GLU A 62 5.08 14.54 10.11
CA GLU A 62 4.33 15.43 10.98
C GLU A 62 4.67 16.90 10.69
N PHE A 63 3.65 17.76 10.55
CA PHE A 63 3.77 19.18 10.21
C PHE A 63 4.26 19.52 8.79
N TRP A 64 4.49 18.54 7.91
CA TRP A 64 4.96 18.78 6.53
C TRP A 64 3.85 18.61 5.48
N GLY A 65 2.59 18.84 5.87
CA GLY A 65 1.43 18.74 4.99
C GLY A 65 1.33 17.36 4.32
N GLY A 66 1.28 17.31 2.99
CA GLY A 66 1.17 16.09 2.18
C GLY A 66 2.49 15.36 1.93
N THR A 67 3.48 15.50 2.82
CA THR A 67 4.80 14.87 2.65
C THR A 67 4.85 13.53 3.39
N PHE A 68 5.42 12.52 2.76
CA PHE A 68 5.55 11.17 3.31
C PHE A 68 6.99 10.68 3.24
N ASP A 69 7.42 10.00 4.29
CA ASP A 69 8.58 9.11 4.25
C ASP A 69 8.20 7.82 3.53
N ARG A 70 8.95 7.48 2.48
CA ARG A 70 8.71 6.30 1.66
C ARG A 70 9.30 5.06 2.31
N GLY A 71 8.48 4.04 2.48
CA GLY A 71 8.85 2.67 2.85
C GLY A 71 9.08 1.75 1.65
N ARG A 72 8.62 0.50 1.76
CA ARG A 72 8.84 -0.56 0.76
C ARG A 72 7.77 -0.51 -0.35
N ASP A 73 8.09 -1.02 -1.54
CA ASP A 73 7.08 -1.23 -2.59
C ASP A 73 6.07 -2.29 -2.15
N VAL A 74 4.80 -2.03 -2.41
CA VAL A 74 3.69 -2.98 -2.22
C VAL A 74 3.51 -3.75 -3.51
N ARG A 75 3.46 -5.07 -3.39
CA ARG A 75 3.47 -6.00 -4.53
C ARG A 75 2.34 -6.99 -4.42
N LEU A 76 1.87 -7.42 -5.58
CA LEU A 76 1.02 -8.59 -5.73
C LEU A 76 1.92 -9.80 -5.97
N THR A 77 1.87 -10.78 -5.08
CA THR A 77 2.53 -12.08 -5.26
C THR A 77 1.47 -13.16 -5.44
N ALA A 78 1.84 -14.23 -6.14
CA ALA A 78 0.97 -15.39 -6.32
C ALA A 78 1.73 -16.65 -5.90
N ARG A 79 1.08 -17.48 -5.08
CA ARG A 79 1.61 -18.76 -4.61
C ARG A 79 0.47 -19.75 -4.46
N ASP A 80 0.64 -20.96 -4.98
CA ASP A 80 -0.34 -22.05 -4.91
C ASP A 80 -1.75 -21.63 -5.40
N GLY A 81 -1.80 -20.84 -6.48
CA GLY A 81 -3.04 -20.33 -7.06
C GLY A 81 -3.76 -19.24 -6.24
N ARG A 82 -3.13 -18.74 -5.17
CA ARG A 82 -3.64 -17.67 -4.32
C ARG A 82 -2.81 -16.41 -4.45
N GLU A 83 -3.49 -15.26 -4.40
CA GLU A 83 -2.89 -13.95 -4.51
C GLU A 83 -2.72 -13.30 -3.14
N PHE A 84 -1.53 -12.74 -2.90
CA PHE A 84 -1.17 -12.04 -1.66
C PHE A 84 -0.69 -10.62 -1.95
N ILE A 85 -1.03 -9.68 -1.07
CA ILE A 85 -0.54 -8.31 -1.12
C ILE A 85 0.53 -8.15 -0.05
N SER A 86 1.79 -7.95 -0.46
CA SER A 86 2.91 -7.89 0.48
C SER A 86 4.03 -6.95 0.06
N THR A 87 4.88 -6.57 1.02
CA THR A 87 6.19 -5.96 0.77
C THR A 87 7.29 -6.99 0.51
N ARG A 88 7.02 -8.29 0.72
CA ARG A 88 7.94 -9.41 0.49
C ARG A 88 7.64 -10.09 -0.85
N ALA A 89 8.67 -10.59 -1.52
CA ALA A 89 8.54 -11.27 -2.81
C ALA A 89 8.06 -12.72 -2.68
N ASP A 90 8.36 -13.36 -1.54
CA ASP A 90 8.09 -14.76 -1.21
C ASP A 90 6.89 -14.93 -0.25
N ALA A 91 6.03 -13.91 -0.19
CA ALA A 91 4.93 -13.85 0.74
C ALA A 91 3.94 -15.02 0.56
N ALA A 92 3.53 -15.61 1.69
CA ALA A 92 2.50 -16.64 1.79
C ALA A 92 1.22 -16.14 2.50
N GLU A 93 1.18 -14.85 2.83
CA GLU A 93 0.07 -14.15 3.46
C GLU A 93 0.10 -12.67 3.07
N ASP A 94 -1.02 -11.96 3.29
CA ASP A 94 -1.00 -10.51 3.14
C ASP A 94 -0.17 -9.91 4.29
N ALA A 95 0.88 -9.15 3.97
CA ALA A 95 1.76 -8.59 4.99
C ALA A 95 2.50 -7.35 4.48
N LEU A 96 2.23 -6.21 5.09
CA LEU A 96 2.90 -4.94 4.82
C LEU A 96 3.90 -4.61 5.94
N GLU A 97 5.18 -4.85 5.71
CA GLU A 97 6.22 -4.63 6.72
C GLU A 97 6.40 -3.15 7.05
N GLY A 98 6.53 -2.85 8.35
CA GLY A 98 6.69 -1.49 8.84
C GLY A 98 5.43 -0.63 8.74
N VAL A 99 4.28 -1.24 8.43
CA VAL A 99 2.98 -0.56 8.38
C VAL A 99 2.24 -0.81 9.70
N PRO A 100 1.86 0.24 10.44
CA PRO A 100 0.99 0.15 11.61
C PRO A 100 -0.29 -0.65 11.34
N VAL A 101 -0.65 -1.49 12.32
CA VAL A 101 -1.94 -2.19 12.34
C VAL A 101 -2.95 -1.32 13.10
N ILE A 102 -4.13 -1.15 12.50
CA ILE A 102 -5.28 -0.42 13.06
C ILE A 102 -6.44 -1.35 13.34
#